data_AF-A0A2E8CH48-F1
#
_entry.id   AF-A0A2E8CH48-F1
#
_cell.length_a   1.000
_cell.length_b   1.000
_cell.length_c   1.000
_cell.angle_alpha   90.00
_cell.angle_beta   90.00
_cell.angle_gamma   90.00
#
_symmetry.space_group_name_H-M   'P 1'
#
loop_
_entity.id
_entity.type
_entity.pdbx_description
1 polymer ?
#
loop_
_entity_poly.entity_id
_entity_poly.type
_entity_poly.pdbx_seq_one_letter_code
_entity_poly.pdbx_strand_id
1 'polypeptide(L)' 'MIGTKEYKAHLGLTVIASDGSTIDQNITVVVQGDSKEQVEECLKNARASVTLRDVKITSVHHVGRKGFNLDE' A
#
# COMPACT_ATOMS: atom_id res chain seq x y z
N MET A 1 11.90 -27.52 -19.79
CA MET A 1 12.12 -26.75 -18.54
C MET A 1 10.94 -25.78 -18.43
N ILE A 2 10.00 -26.05 -17.54
CA ILE A 2 8.86 -25.12 -17.33
C ILE A 2 9.45 -23.98 -16.50
N GLY A 3 9.65 -22.83 -17.14
CA GLY A 3 10.27 -21.68 -16.48
C GLY A 3 9.35 -21.14 -15.41
N THR A 4 9.89 -20.91 -14.21
CA THR A 4 9.19 -20.21 -13.13
C THR A 4 8.72 -18.84 -13.62
N LYS A 5 7.45 -18.53 -13.40
CA LYS A 5 6.81 -17.26 -13.78
C LYS A 5 6.57 -16.39 -12.55
N GLU A 6 6.56 -15.09 -12.76
CA GLU A 6 6.20 -14.11 -11.75
C GLU A 6 4.74 -13.71 -11.89
N TYR A 7 4.00 -13.79 -10.79
CA TYR A 7 2.61 -13.42 -10.66
C TYR A 7 2.50 -12.25 -9.70
N LYS A 8 1.77 -11.22 -10.09
CA LYS A 8 1.54 -10.03 -9.26
C LYS A 8 0.19 -10.12 -8.59
N ALA A 9 0.18 -9.99 -7.27
CA ALA A 9 -1.03 -9.91 -6.46
C ALA A 9 -1.15 -8.50 -5.86
N HIS A 10 -2.37 -7.99 -5.80
CA HIS A 10 -2.67 -6.69 -5.18
C HIS A 10 -3.26 -6.91 -3.80
N LEU A 11 -2.67 -6.26 -2.79
CA LEU A 11 -3.15 -6.25 -1.42
C LEU A 11 -3.49 -4.81 -1.04
N GLY A 12 -4.78 -4.56 -0.76
CA GLY A 12 -5.23 -3.29 -0.20
C GLY A 12 -4.93 -3.23 1.29
N LEU A 13 -4.38 -2.11 1.74
CA LEU A 13 -4.18 -1.77 3.14
C LEU A 13 -4.84 -0.42 3.41
N THR A 14 -5.79 -0.40 4.34
CA THR A 14 -6.38 0.84 4.85
C THR A 14 -5.93 1.03 6.29
N VAL A 15 -5.28 2.15 6.58
CA VAL A 15 -4.90 2.56 7.94
C VAL A 15 -5.86 3.65 8.39
N ILE A 16 -6.48 3.47 9.55
CA ILE A 16 -7.33 4.48 10.18
C ILE A 16 -6.49 5.21 11.22
N ALA A 17 -6.27 6.50 11.01
CA ALA A 17 -5.53 7.35 11.94
C ALA A 17 -6.39 7.74 13.15
N SER A 18 -5.75 8.27 14.20
CA SER A 18 -6.43 8.62 15.46
C SER A 18 -7.48 9.72 15.31
N ASP A 19 -7.38 10.54 14.26
CA ASP A 19 -8.36 11.58 13.93
C ASP A 19 -9.53 11.05 13.06
N GLY A 20 -9.53 9.76 12.75
CA GLY A 20 -10.53 9.11 11.91
C GLY A 20 -10.27 9.21 10.41
N SER A 21 -9.19 9.88 9.98
CA SER A 21 -8.80 9.89 8.57
C SER A 21 -8.32 8.51 8.10
N THR A 22 -8.54 8.20 6.83
CA THR A 22 -8.10 6.94 6.20
C THR A 22 -6.90 7.17 5.30
N ILE A 23 -5.92 6.28 5.40
CA ILE A 23 -4.76 6.22 4.51
C ILE A 23 -4.84 4.90 3.76
N ASP A 24 -5.15 4.99 2.48
CA ASP A 24 -5.26 3.83 1.59
C ASP A 24 -3.95 3.60 0.86
N GLN A 25 -3.49 2.35 0.88
CA GLN A 25 -2.28 1.91 0.21
C GLN A 25 -2.55 0.64 -0.59
N ASN A 26 -2.02 0.60 -1.82
CA ASN A 26 -2.01 -0.59 -2.64
C ASN A 26 -0.62 -1.20 -2.62
N ILE A 27 -0.50 -2.38 -2.04
CA ILE A 27 0.73 -3.14 -1.98
C ILE A 27 0.72 -4.14 -3.13
N THR A 28 1.74 -4.09 -3.98
CA THR A 28 1.95 -5.13 -5.00
C THR A 28 2.88 -6.19 -4.43
N VAL A 29 2.41 -7.42 -4.35
CA VAL A 29 3.19 -8.59 -3.94
C VAL A 29 3.55 -9.37 -5.19
N VAL A 30 4.82 -9.75 -5.32
CA VAL A 30 5.30 -10.61 -6.40
C VAL A 30 5.45 -12.03 -5.85
N VAL A 31 4.81 -12.98 -6.52
CA VAL A 31 4.82 -14.40 -6.16
C VAL A 31 5.37 -15.19 -7.33
N GLN A 32 6.34 -16.05 -7.07
CA GLN A 32 6.88 -16.96 -8.08
C GLN A 32 6.13 -18.28 -8.07
N GLY A 33 5.85 -18.83 -9.25
CA GLY A 33 5.21 -20.13 -9.38
C GLY A 33 5.30 -20.70 -10.79
N ASP A 34 4.96 -21.97 -10.91
CA ASP A 34 5.08 -22.73 -12.16
C ASP A 34 3.78 -22.65 -12.99
N SER A 35 2.64 -22.40 -12.35
CA SER A 35 1.35 -22.14 -12.99
C SER A 35 0.51 -21.12 -12.22
N LYS A 36 -0.54 -20.60 -12.88
CA LYS A 36 -1.46 -19.64 -12.27
C LYS A 36 -2.25 -20.29 -11.15
N GLU A 37 -2.73 -21.52 -11.40
CA GLU A 37 -3.56 -22.29 -10.48
C GLU A 37 -2.80 -22.61 -9.17
N GLN A 38 -1.52 -22.96 -9.27
CA GLN A 38 -0.65 -23.18 -8.11
C GLN A 38 -0.53 -21.92 -7.25
N VAL A 39 -0.31 -20.76 -7.88
CA VAL A 39 -0.20 -19.49 -7.16
C VAL A 39 -1.53 -19.07 -6.55
N GLU A 40 -2.65 -19.30 -7.25
CA GLU A 40 -3.99 -19.04 -6.71
C GLU A 40 -4.29 -19.91 -5.48
N GLU A 41 -3.98 -21.22 -5.51
CA GLU A 41 -4.14 -22.09 -4.36
C GLU A 41 -3.25 -21.68 -3.18
N CYS A 42 -2.01 -21.26 -3.46
CA CYS A 42 -1.08 -20.74 -2.46
C CYS A 42 -1.64 -19.48 -1.77
N LEU A 43 -2.16 -18.53 -2.57
CA LEU A 43 -2.71 -17.28 -2.05
C LEU A 43 -4.08 -17.43 -1.38
N LYS A 44 -4.87 -18.42 -1.79
CA LYS A 44 -6.22 -18.67 -1.26
C LYS A 44 -6.27 -18.82 0.26
N ASN A 45 -5.22 -19.39 0.87
CA ASN A 45 -5.12 -19.58 2.31
C ASN A 45 -3.98 -18.75 2.94
N ALA A 46 -3.48 -17.76 2.20
CA ALA A 46 -2.40 -16.91 2.68
C ALA A 46 -2.85 -16.12 3.91
N ARG A 47 -1.96 -16.01 4.89
CA ARG A 47 -2.15 -15.16 6.07
C ARG A 47 -1.19 -13.99 5.96
N ALA A 48 -1.72 -12.78 6.03
CA ALA A 48 -0.93 -11.57 6.13
C ALA A 48 -0.95 -11.03 7.56
N SER A 49 0.18 -10.49 8.00
CA SER A 49 0.28 -9.70 9.23
C SER A 49 0.96 -8.38 8.90
N VAL A 50 0.39 -7.28 9.38
CA VAL A 50 0.96 -5.94 9.24
C VAL A 50 1.34 -5.45 10.62
N THR A 51 2.55 -4.92 10.75
CA THR A 51 3.03 -4.29 11.98
C THR A 51 3.59 -2.92 11.64
N LEU A 52 2.99 -1.88 12.22
CA LEU A 52 3.50 -0.53 12.11
C LEU A 52 4.65 -0.36 13.11
N ARG A 53 5.90 -0.44 12.62
CA ARG A 53 7.09 -0.36 13.49
C ARG A 53 7.49 1.06 13.84
N ASP A 54 7.37 1.96 12.87
CA ASP A 54 7.88 3.31 13.00
C ASP A 54 7.12 4.24 12.03
N VAL A 55 6.82 5.45 12.47
CA VAL A 55 6.13 6.47 11.68
C VAL A 55 7.00 7.72 11.67
N LYS A 56 7.59 8.04 10.52
CA LYS A 56 8.41 9.26 10.33
C LYS A 56 7.75 10.20 9.34
N ILE A 57 7.71 11.47 9.70
CA ILE A 57 7.42 12.55 8.76
C ILE A 57 8.72 12.81 7.99
N THR A 58 8.73 12.48 6.69
CA THR A 58 9.92 12.64 5.83
C THR A 58 9.89 13.92 5.00
N SER A 59 8.73 14.53 4.83
CA SER A 59 8.54 15.79 4.12
C SER A 59 7.31 16.52 4.67
N VAL A 60 7.38 17.86 4.67
CA VAL A 60 6.25 18.73 4.99
C VAL A 60 6.01 19.61 3.76
N HIS A 61 4.86 19.44 3.12
CA HIS A 61 4.42 20.30 2.03
C HIS A 61 3.37 21.27 2.57
N HIS A 62 3.68 22.57 2.54
CA HIS A 62 2.74 23.60 2.91
C HIS A 62 1.75 23.83 1.75
N VAL A 63 0.50 23.41 1.91
CA VAL A 63 -0.59 23.67 0.96
C VAL A 63 -1.34 24.92 1.41
N GLY A 64 -0.92 26.09 0.92
CA GLY A 64 -1.61 27.35 1.13
C GLY A 64 -1.06 28.47 0.23
N ARG A 65 -1.96 29.25 -0.38
CA ARG A 65 -1.60 30.47 -1.13
C ARG A 65 -1.57 31.62 -0.12
N LYS A 66 -0.41 32.28 0.07
CA LYS A 66 -0.36 33.61 0.68
C LYS A 66 -1.25 34.54 -0.14
N GLY A 67 -2.23 35.18 0.48
CA GLY A 67 -3.12 36.12 -0.20
C GLY A 67 -4.20 36.72 0.70
N PHE A 68 -3.86 37.18 1.91
CA PHE A 68 -4.60 38.28 2.50
C PHE A 68 -4.04 39.56 1.90
N ASN A 69 -4.67 40.08 0.85
CA ASN A 69 -4.61 41.51 0.58
C ASN A 69 -5.72 42.12 1.45
N LEU A 70 -5.31 42.87 2.47
CA LEU A 70 -6.17 43.88 3.06
C LEU A 70 -6.28 44.99 2.02
N ASP A 71 -7.51 45.26 1.57
CA ASP A 71 -7.85 46.51 0.90
C ASP A 71 -7.60 47.67 1.88
N GLU A 72 -6.65 48.56 1.55
CA GLU A 72 -6.63 49.96 1.97
C GLU A 72 -6.27 50.84 0.77
#